data_AF-A0A1Y1R3P8-F1
#
_entry.id   AF-A0A1Y1R3P8-F1
#
_cell.length_a   1.000
_cell.length_b   1.000
_cell.length_c   1.000
_cell.angle_alpha   90.00
_cell.angle_beta   90.00
_cell.angle_gamma   90.00
#
_symmetry.space_group_name_H-M   'P 1'
#
loop_
_entity.id
_entity.type
_entity.pdbx_description
1 polymer ?
#
loop_
_entity_poly.entity_id
_entity_poly.type
_entity_poly.pdbx_seq_one_letter_code
_entity_poly.pdbx_strand_id
1 'polypeptide(L)'
;MTGGLAFFTGLLMGMVINHLLGGSRTGSSQLRKQLDKAEAELNEYKEKVADHFSTTAHLVNRMTESYRDVHEHMAASANELCTDELTRQRLNDALLSSNTLLSGNSDEKASQAVEAPKDYALKSDPEEAGTLADNFGLDNTKKAVNNA
;
A
#
# COMPACT_ATOMS: atom_id res chain seq x y z
N MET A 1 -42.33 36.66 -48.29
CA MET A 1 -40.87 36.80 -48.56
C MET A 1 -40.02 36.89 -47.29
N THR A 2 -40.60 37.02 -46.09
CA THR A 2 -39.86 37.17 -44.82
C THR A 2 -39.26 35.87 -44.25
N GLY A 3 -39.84 34.70 -44.56
CA GLY A 3 -39.38 33.42 -43.99
C GLY A 3 -37.98 32.95 -44.43
N GLY A 4 -37.54 33.34 -45.64
CA GLY A 4 -36.20 32.97 -46.13
C GLY A 4 -35.08 33.63 -45.33
N LEU A 5 -35.25 34.91 -44.96
CA LEU A 5 -34.26 35.65 -44.16
C LEU A 5 -34.07 35.04 -42.77
N ALA A 6 -35.16 34.58 -42.13
CA ALA A 6 -35.10 33.90 -40.85
C ALA A 6 -34.36 32.54 -40.93
N PHE A 7 -34.53 31.82 -42.05
CA PHE A 7 -33.85 30.55 -42.26
C PHE A 7 -32.34 30.72 -42.45
N PHE A 8 -31.92 31.69 -43.27
CA PHE A 8 -30.50 31.95 -43.50
C PHE A 8 -29.80 32.50 -42.26
N THR A 9 -30.46 33.37 -41.49
CA THR A 9 -29.92 33.87 -40.22
C THR A 9 -29.79 32.76 -39.17
N GLY A 10 -30.78 31.88 -39.05
CA GLY A 10 -30.69 30.69 -38.19
C GLY A 10 -29.58 29.73 -38.59
N LEU A 11 -29.40 29.49 -39.90
CA LEU A 11 -28.34 28.63 -40.43
C LEU A 11 -26.95 29.19 -40.13
N LEU A 12 -26.75 30.49 -40.39
CA LEU A 12 -25.49 31.18 -40.10
C LEU A 12 -25.19 31.15 -38.60
N MET A 13 -26.18 31.48 -37.77
CA MET A 13 -26.01 31.50 -36.31
C MET A 13 -25.73 30.09 -35.77
N GLY A 14 -26.46 29.08 -36.26
CA GLY A 14 -26.24 27.68 -35.90
C GLY A 14 -24.86 27.18 -36.31
N MET A 15 -24.36 27.57 -37.49
CA MET A 15 -23.04 27.19 -37.97
C MET A 15 -21.92 27.85 -37.16
N VAL A 16 -22.08 29.12 -36.77
CA VAL A 16 -21.15 29.84 -35.90
C VAL A 16 -21.11 29.20 -34.51
N ILE A 17 -22.26 28.91 -33.90
CA ILE A 17 -22.34 28.24 -32.59
C ILE A 17 -21.70 26.84 -32.66
N ASN A 18 -22.00 26.06 -33.70
CA ASN A 18 -21.41 24.73 -33.90
C ASN A 18 -19.89 24.78 -34.10
N HIS A 19 -19.38 25.79 -34.81
CA HIS A 19 -17.94 25.98 -34.99
C HIS A 19 -17.25 26.36 -33.68
N LEU A 20 -17.87 27.22 -32.86
CA LEU A 20 -17.38 27.60 -31.54
C LEU A 20 -17.34 26.41 -30.56
N LEU A 21 -18.39 25.58 -30.53
CA LEU A 21 -18.43 24.38 -29.68
C LEU A 21 -17.54 23.24 -30.21
N GLY A 22 -17.41 23.11 -31.53
CA GLY A 22 -16.60 22.08 -32.20
C GLY A 22 -15.10 22.17 -31.88
N GLY A 23 -14.58 23.38 -31.62
CA GLY A 23 -13.19 23.60 -31.20
C GLY A 23 -12.86 23.04 -29.81
N SER A 24 -13.86 22.77 -28.97
CA SER A 24 -13.67 22.27 -27.60
C SER A 24 -13.42 20.75 -27.52
N ARG A 25 -13.61 20.00 -28.62
CA ARG A 25 -13.34 18.54 -28.65
C ARG A 25 -11.86 18.21 -28.40
N THR A 26 -10.95 19.13 -28.67
CA THR A 26 -9.51 18.97 -28.39
C THR A 26 -9.21 18.80 -26.89
N GLY A 27 -9.93 19.49 -26.00
CA GLY A 27 -9.71 19.41 -24.56
C GLY A 27 -9.99 18.03 -23.97
N SER A 28 -11.01 17.34 -24.49
CA SER A 28 -11.33 15.96 -24.08
C SER A 28 -10.22 14.96 -24.42
N SER A 29 -9.51 15.18 -25.54
CA SER A 29 -8.39 14.31 -25.94
C SER A 29 -7.15 14.51 -25.04
N GLN A 30 -6.91 15.74 -24.57
CA GLN A 30 -5.81 16.04 -23.67
C GLN A 30 -6.06 15.48 -22.28
N LEU A 31 -7.30 15.53 -21.80
CA LEU A 31 -7.67 14.94 -20.52
C LEU A 31 -7.58 13.40 -20.55
N ARG A 32 -8.04 12.77 -21.64
CA ARG A 32 -7.87 11.33 -21.88
C ARG A 32 -6.39 10.92 -21.88
N LYS A 33 -5.53 11.67 -22.60
CA LYS A 33 -4.08 11.42 -22.62
C LYS A 33 -3.42 11.55 -21.25
N GLN A 34 -3.90 12.48 -20.41
CA GLN A 34 -3.37 12.64 -19.05
C GLN A 34 -3.77 11.47 -18.15
N LEU A 35 -5.00 10.96 -18.29
CA LEU A 35 -5.42 9.74 -17.59
C LEU A 35 -4.59 8.53 -18.04
N ASP A 36 -4.47 8.30 -19.34
CA ASP A 36 -3.69 7.17 -19.87
C ASP A 36 -2.23 7.24 -19.41
N LYS A 37 -1.64 8.45 -19.35
CA LYS A 37 -0.29 8.66 -18.84
C LYS A 37 -0.18 8.37 -17.34
N ALA A 38 -1.12 8.86 -16.53
CA ALA A 38 -1.11 8.64 -15.09
C ALA A 38 -1.31 7.16 -14.73
N GLU A 39 -2.19 6.45 -15.45
CA GLU A 39 -2.37 5.01 -15.29
C GLU A 39 -1.12 4.22 -15.68
N ALA A 40 -0.43 4.63 -16.76
CA ALA A 40 0.84 4.03 -17.15
C ALA A 40 1.93 4.23 -16.09
N GLU A 41 2.09 5.44 -15.57
CA GLU A 41 3.05 5.75 -14.49
C GLU A 41 2.75 4.96 -13.21
N LEU A 42 1.47 4.80 -12.86
CA LEU A 42 1.04 4.03 -11.70
C LEU A 42 1.32 2.53 -11.86
N ASN A 43 1.10 1.98 -13.05
CA ASN A 43 1.43 0.58 -13.34
C ASN A 43 2.94 0.35 -13.31
N GLU A 44 3.73 1.25 -13.90
CA GLU A 44 5.19 1.19 -13.85
C GLU A 44 5.71 1.26 -12.40
N TYR A 45 5.12 2.13 -11.57
CA TYR A 45 5.46 2.20 -10.15
C TYR A 45 5.16 0.88 -9.42
N LYS A 46 3.98 0.29 -9.66
CA LYS A 46 3.61 -1.01 -9.07
C LYS A 46 4.58 -2.12 -9.47
N GLU A 47 4.99 -2.15 -10.73
CA GLU A 47 5.98 -3.11 -11.23
C GLU A 47 7.33 -2.92 -10.53
N LYS A 48 7.84 -1.68 -10.43
CA LYS A 48 9.07 -1.37 -9.70
C LYS A 48 9.02 -1.78 -8.24
N VAL A 49 7.89 -1.58 -7.57
CA VAL A 49 7.70 -2.00 -6.18
C VAL A 49 7.74 -3.51 -6.06
N ALA A 50 7.04 -4.23 -6.95
CA ALA A 50 7.07 -5.69 -6.98
C ALA A 50 8.49 -6.25 -7.20
N ASP A 51 9.23 -5.67 -8.14
CA ASP A 51 10.63 -6.04 -8.42
C ASP A 51 11.55 -5.74 -7.24
N HIS A 52 11.36 -4.58 -6.58
CA HIS A 52 12.14 -4.21 -5.40
C HIS A 52 11.92 -5.16 -4.22
N PHE A 53 10.67 -5.54 -3.95
CA PHE A 53 10.36 -6.51 -2.89
C PHE A 53 10.84 -7.92 -3.24
N SER A 54 10.77 -8.33 -4.51
CA SER A 54 11.34 -9.59 -4.97
C SER A 54 12.86 -9.63 -4.74
N THR A 55 13.57 -8.60 -5.18
CA THR A 55 15.01 -8.46 -4.96
C THR A 55 15.36 -8.42 -3.48
N THR A 56 14.57 -7.70 -2.67
CA THR A 56 14.76 -7.63 -1.22
C THR A 56 14.56 -8.99 -0.56
N ALA A 57 13.53 -9.74 -0.93
CA ALA A 57 13.29 -11.09 -0.42
C ALA A 57 14.48 -12.02 -0.72
N HIS A 58 15.04 -11.94 -1.93
CA HIS A 58 16.26 -12.68 -2.28
C HIS A 58 17.46 -12.27 -1.41
N LEU A 59 17.63 -10.97 -1.16
CA LEU A 59 18.74 -10.47 -0.34
C LEU A 59 18.61 -10.90 1.13
N VAL A 60 17.40 -10.82 1.69
CA VAL A 60 17.09 -11.29 3.05
C VAL A 60 17.33 -12.79 3.18
N ASN A 61 16.95 -13.58 2.17
CA ASN A 61 17.23 -15.02 2.18
C ASN A 61 18.74 -15.31 2.21
N ARG A 62 19.52 -14.62 1.37
CA ARG A 62 20.98 -14.75 1.36
C ARG A 62 21.61 -14.33 2.70
N MET A 63 21.08 -13.29 3.33
CA MET A 63 21.52 -12.89 4.67
C MET A 63 21.22 -13.98 5.70
N THR A 64 20.04 -14.59 5.62
CA THR A 64 19.63 -15.69 6.51
C THR A 64 20.53 -16.91 6.33
N GLU A 65 20.88 -17.25 5.10
CA GLU A 65 21.85 -18.31 4.78
C GLU A 65 23.24 -17.99 5.36
N SER A 66 23.74 -16.78 5.13
CA SER A 66 25.03 -16.34 5.68
C SER A 66 25.06 -16.37 7.22
N TYR A 67 23.94 -16.03 7.86
CA TYR A 67 23.79 -16.15 9.31
C TYR A 67 23.86 -17.62 9.78
N ARG A 68 23.21 -18.54 9.06
CA ARG A 68 23.29 -19.99 9.35
C ARG A 68 24.71 -20.51 9.24
N ASP A 69 25.45 -20.10 8.21
CA ASP A 69 26.84 -20.50 8.01
C ASP A 69 27.73 -20.05 9.19
N VAL A 70 27.58 -18.80 9.62
CA VAL A 70 28.30 -18.27 10.79
C VAL A 70 27.96 -19.07 12.04
N HIS A 71 26.68 -19.38 12.22
CA HIS A 71 26.20 -20.12 13.38
C HIS A 71 26.72 -21.57 13.41
N GLU A 72 26.71 -22.27 12.27
CA GLU A 72 27.28 -23.61 12.13
C GLU A 72 28.79 -23.60 12.39
N HIS A 73 29.50 -22.61 11.85
CA HIS A 73 30.92 -22.45 12.11
C HIS A 73 31.20 -22.23 13.60
N MET A 74 30.37 -21.42 14.29
CA MET A 74 30.48 -21.22 15.73
C MET A 74 30.25 -22.53 16.50
N ALA A 75 29.28 -23.35 16.09
CA ALA A 75 29.03 -24.67 16.69
C ALA A 75 30.24 -25.60 16.53
N ALA A 76 30.83 -25.64 15.32
CA ALA A 76 32.01 -26.43 15.02
C ALA A 76 33.22 -25.96 15.84
N SER A 77 33.50 -24.65 15.89
CA SER A 77 34.59 -24.09 16.69
C SER A 77 34.38 -24.28 18.19
N ALA A 78 33.15 -24.18 18.69
CA ALA A 78 32.84 -24.47 20.09
C ALA A 78 33.13 -25.95 20.42
N ASN A 79 32.85 -26.88 19.50
CA ASN A 79 33.23 -28.28 19.68
C ASN A 79 34.75 -28.50 19.72
N GLU A 80 35.49 -27.81 18.86
CA GLU A 80 36.94 -27.97 18.77
C GLU A 80 37.68 -27.32 19.95
N LEU A 81 37.21 -26.16 20.42
CA LEU A 81 37.91 -25.35 21.42
C LEU A 81 37.45 -25.59 22.86
N CYS A 82 36.21 -26.04 23.08
CA CYS A 82 35.73 -26.35 24.42
C CYS A 82 36.13 -27.79 24.80
N THR A 83 37.16 -27.91 25.63
CA THR A 83 37.62 -29.18 26.20
C THR A 83 36.73 -29.72 27.32
N ASP A 84 35.82 -28.89 27.85
CA ASP A 84 34.87 -29.24 28.92
C ASP A 84 33.50 -29.63 28.33
N GLU A 85 33.06 -30.86 28.62
CA GLU A 85 31.83 -31.46 28.07
C GLU A 85 30.55 -30.72 28.50
N LEU A 86 30.51 -30.23 29.74
CA LEU A 86 29.37 -29.46 30.27
C LEU A 86 29.22 -28.13 29.52
N THR A 87 30.35 -27.45 29.27
CA THR A 87 30.39 -26.19 28.51
C THR A 87 29.98 -26.43 27.05
N ARG A 88 30.42 -27.54 26.45
CA ARG A 88 30.00 -27.97 25.11
C ARG A 88 28.50 -28.18 24.99
N GLN A 89 27.88 -28.91 25.92
CA GLN A 89 26.43 -29.17 25.90
C GLN A 89 25.62 -27.88 25.98
N ARG A 90 25.97 -26.97 26.89
CA ARG A 90 25.24 -25.69 27.04
C ARG A 90 25.35 -24.78 25.82
N LEU A 91 26.53 -24.75 25.18
CA LEU A 91 26.72 -24.00 23.94
C LEU A 91 25.88 -24.57 22.81
N ASN A 92 25.84 -25.91 22.68
CA ASN A 92 25.05 -26.57 21.65
C ASN A 92 23.54 -26.36 21.84
N ASP A 93 23.05 -26.40 23.08
CA ASP A 93 21.64 -26.09 23.40
C ASP A 93 21.27 -24.64 23.05
N ALA A 94 22.15 -23.68 23.35
CA ALA A 94 21.95 -22.27 23.02
C ALA A 94 21.94 -22.01 21.49
N LEU A 95 22.80 -22.71 20.76
CA LEU A 95 22.86 -22.68 19.30
C LEU A 95 21.59 -23.30 18.68
N LEU A 96 21.16 -24.47 19.16
CA LEU A 96 19.97 -25.15 18.66
C LEU A 96 18.71 -24.29 18.84
N SER A 97 18.57 -23.64 20.00
CA SER A 97 17.46 -22.70 20.25
C SER A 97 17.44 -21.54 19.26
N SER A 98 18.60 -21.00 18.89
CA SER A 98 18.69 -19.88 17.94
C SER A 98 18.29 -20.31 16.52
N ASN A 99 18.61 -21.54 16.13
CA ASN A 99 18.27 -22.08 14.81
C ASN A 99 16.77 -22.40 14.64
N THR A 100 16.08 -22.77 15.74
CA THR A 100 14.62 -22.99 15.73
C THR A 100 13.82 -21.72 15.44
N LEU A 101 14.25 -20.58 15.99
CA LEU A 101 13.63 -19.27 15.75
C LEU A 101 13.78 -18.81 14.29
N LEU A 102 14.88 -19.19 13.63
CA LEU A 102 15.19 -18.78 12.26
C LEU A 102 14.60 -19.71 11.20
N SER A 103 14.36 -20.98 11.55
CA SER A 103 13.90 -21.98 10.59
C SER A 103 12.41 -21.92 10.29
N GLY A 104 11.64 -21.03 10.94
CA GLY A 104 10.23 -20.81 10.59
C GLY A 104 9.31 -22.02 10.80
N ASN A 105 9.84 -23.17 11.21
CA ASN A 105 9.10 -24.30 11.78
C ASN A 105 8.60 -23.92 13.18
N SER A 106 7.80 -22.86 13.23
CA SER A 106 6.79 -22.75 14.25
C SER A 106 5.76 -23.80 13.87
N ASP A 107 5.79 -24.93 14.58
CA ASP A 107 4.64 -25.82 14.64
C ASP A 107 3.35 -25.00 14.69
N GLU A 108 2.34 -25.45 13.96
CA GLU A 108 1.00 -24.86 13.79
C GLU A 108 0.21 -24.69 15.11
N LYS A 109 0.74 -23.95 16.07
CA LYS A 109 0.11 -23.73 17.37
C LYS A 109 0.40 -22.34 17.93
N ALA A 110 0.32 -21.33 17.08
CA ALA A 110 0.15 -19.95 17.50
C ALA A 110 -0.74 -19.18 16.53
N SER A 111 -1.97 -19.68 16.32
CA SER A 111 -3.10 -18.88 15.86
C SER A 111 -3.57 -17.89 16.94
N GLN A 112 -2.66 -17.23 17.67
CA GLN A 112 -3.01 -15.96 18.28
C GLN A 112 -2.97 -14.95 17.16
N ALA A 113 -4.16 -14.71 16.59
CA ALA A 113 -4.41 -13.71 15.58
C ALA A 113 -3.64 -12.43 15.92
N VAL A 114 -2.55 -12.18 15.19
CA VAL A 114 -2.01 -10.84 15.04
C VAL A 114 -3.09 -10.09 14.27
N GLU A 115 -4.07 -9.57 15.01
CA GLU A 115 -5.15 -8.80 14.44
C GLU A 115 -4.51 -7.55 13.85
N ALA A 116 -4.67 -7.36 12.53
CA ALA A 116 -4.13 -6.20 11.85
C ALA A 116 -4.63 -4.93 12.57
N PRO A 117 -3.82 -3.85 12.62
CA PRO A 117 -4.24 -2.59 13.22
C PRO A 117 -5.60 -2.19 12.65
N LYS A 118 -6.61 -2.05 13.52
CA LYS A 118 -8.00 -1.76 13.14
C LYS A 118 -8.18 -0.37 12.52
N ASP A 119 -7.11 0.42 12.49
CA ASP A 119 -7.10 1.82 12.05
C ASP A 119 -7.14 2.01 10.52
N TYR A 120 -7.09 0.93 9.73
CA TYR A 120 -7.19 0.99 8.26
C TYR A 120 -8.60 0.73 7.71
N ALA A 121 -9.61 0.52 8.57
CA ALA A 121 -10.96 0.21 8.10
C ALA A 121 -11.55 1.39 7.30
N LEU A 122 -11.93 1.13 6.05
CA LEU A 122 -12.74 2.03 5.25
C LEU A 122 -14.07 2.27 5.98
N LYS A 123 -14.50 3.53 6.02
CA LYS A 123 -15.75 3.95 6.65
C LYS A 123 -16.92 3.19 6.02
N SER A 124 -17.85 2.74 6.85
CA SER A 124 -19.02 1.99 6.39
C SER A 124 -20.00 2.88 5.63
N ASP A 125 -20.06 4.17 5.99
CA ASP A 125 -20.89 5.18 5.35
C ASP A 125 -20.05 6.36 4.82
N PRO A 126 -20.36 6.88 3.62
CA PRO A 126 -19.66 8.02 3.02
C PRO A 126 -19.75 9.33 3.82
N GLU A 127 -20.82 9.49 4.61
CA GLU A 127 -21.08 10.70 5.41
C GLU A 127 -20.51 10.64 6.83
N GLU A 128 -19.92 9.52 7.23
CA GLU A 128 -19.34 9.36 8.56
C GLU A 128 -18.04 10.19 8.69
N ALA A 129 -18.00 11.10 9.66
CA ALA A 129 -16.83 11.92 9.94
C ALA A 129 -15.65 11.01 10.35
N GLY A 130 -14.49 11.20 9.72
CA GLY A 130 -13.33 10.36 10.00
C GLY A 130 -12.72 10.67 11.37
N THR A 131 -11.86 9.77 11.85
CA THR A 131 -11.06 9.98 13.09
C THR A 131 -10.14 11.20 13.01
N LEU A 132 -9.94 11.75 11.82
CA LEU A 132 -9.18 12.99 11.54
C LEU A 132 -10.08 14.16 11.10
N ALA A 133 -11.41 14.04 11.15
CA ALA A 133 -12.30 15.12 10.75
C ALA A 133 -12.40 16.18 11.86
N ASP A 134 -12.42 17.46 11.48
CA ASP A 134 -12.42 18.59 12.42
C ASP A 134 -13.62 18.61 13.38
N ASN A 135 -14.70 17.91 13.02
CA ASN A 135 -15.92 17.79 13.80
C ASN A 135 -16.00 16.51 14.65
N PHE A 136 -14.95 15.67 14.66
CA PHE A 136 -14.94 14.43 15.42
C PHE A 136 -15.05 14.73 16.93
N GLY A 137 -16.11 14.21 17.56
CA GLY A 137 -16.39 14.42 18.99
C GLY A 137 -17.16 15.70 19.34
N LEU A 138 -17.60 16.51 18.37
CA LEU A 138 -18.25 17.80 18.63
C LEU A 138 -19.79 17.75 18.75
N ASP A 139 -20.43 16.63 18.40
CA ASP A 139 -21.90 16.53 18.28
C ASP A 139 -22.67 16.58 19.62
N ASN A 140 -21.98 16.43 20.75
CA ASN A 140 -22.61 16.43 22.08
C ASN A 140 -22.70 17.81 22.74
N THR A 141 -22.16 18.86 22.12
CA THR A 141 -22.09 20.20 22.74
C THR A 141 -23.29 21.10 22.44
N LYS A 142 -24.09 20.80 21.40
CA LYS A 142 -25.28 21.60 21.02
C LYS A 142 -26.56 21.28 21.79
N LYS A 143 -26.59 20.21 22.58
CA LYS A 143 -27.80 19.83 23.34
C LYS A 143 -27.86 20.45 24.76
N ALA A 144 -26.75 20.97 25.26
CA ALA A 144 -26.64 21.52 26.61
C ALA A 144 -27.00 23.02 26.73
N VAL A 145 -27.19 23.74 25.62
CA VAL A 145 -27.43 25.20 25.63
C VAL A 145 -28.93 25.55 25.48
N ASN A 146 -29.80 24.55 25.33
CA ASN A 146 -31.20 24.76 24.93
C ASN A 146 -32.19 24.52 26.08
N ASN A 147 -31.70 24.47 27.32
CA ASN A 147 -32.52 24.27 28.50
C ASN A 147 -31.95 25.07 29.68
N ALA A 148 -31.93 26.40 29.52
CA ALA A 148 -31.73 27.39 30.58
C ALA A 148 -32.73 28.53 30.36
#